data_AF-A0A1A2E368-F1
#
_entry.id   AF-A0A1A2E368-F1
#
_cell.length_a   1.000
_cell.length_b   1.000
_cell.length_c   1.000
_cell.angle_alpha   90.00
_cell.angle_beta   90.00
_cell.angle_gamma   90.00
#
_symmetry.space_group_name_H-M   'P 1'
#
loop_
_entity.id
_entity.type
_entity.pdbx_description
1 polymer ?
#
loop_
_entity_poly.entity_id
_entity_poly.type
_entity_poly.pdbx_seq_one_letter_code
_entity_poly.pdbx_strand_id
1 'polypeptide(L)'
;MPDPPAHLVVSPVPDKTIADAIAWYAGIGVPVTERWIKTVTDRRELSCRIVAGRRMYSTEELWRFIVTRPTRTAGAARYKNTKGNRTA
;
A
#
# COMPACT_ATOMS: atom_id res chain seq x y z
N MET A 1 -2.26 17.81 0.15
CA MET A 1 -1.67 16.47 -0.07
C MET A 1 -0.22 16.70 -0.44
N PRO A 2 0.75 15.99 0.15
CA PRO A 2 2.14 16.18 -0.24
C PRO A 2 2.34 15.72 -1.69
N ASP A 3 3.08 16.51 -2.46
CA ASP A 3 3.43 16.16 -3.83
C ASP A 3 4.31 14.90 -3.84
N PRO A 4 4.16 14.02 -4.85
CA PRO A 4 5.08 12.91 -5.05
C PRO A 4 6.54 13.42 -5.14
N PRO A 5 7.51 12.68 -4.59
CA PRO A 5 8.91 13.02 -4.80
C PRO A 5 9.23 13.00 -6.30
N ALA A 6 10.15 13.85 -6.76
CA ALA A 6 10.39 14.11 -8.18
C ALA A 6 10.74 12.87 -9.04
N HIS A 7 11.21 11.79 -8.41
CA HIS A 7 11.53 10.53 -9.10
C HIS A 7 10.35 9.56 -9.18
N LEU A 8 9.23 9.84 -8.48
CA LEU A 8 8.05 8.98 -8.45
C LEU A 8 7.01 9.51 -9.43
N VAL A 9 6.87 8.83 -10.57
CA VAL A 9 5.83 9.12 -11.56
C VAL A 9 4.52 8.48 -11.10
N VAL A 10 3.51 9.31 -10.87
CA VAL A 10 2.12 8.89 -10.58
C VAL A 10 1.19 9.25 -11.73
N SER A 11 0.15 8.45 -11.94
CA SER A 11 -0.85 8.61 -13.00
C SER A 11 -2.26 8.45 -12.43
N PRO A 12 -3.23 9.25 -12.89
CA PRO A 12 -4.65 9.11 -12.54
C PRO A 12 -5.31 7.89 -13.19
N VAL A 13 -4.68 7.29 -14.21
CA VAL A 13 -5.26 6.20 -14.98
C VAL A 13 -5.24 4.91 -14.13
N PRO A 14 -6.38 4.24 -13.93
CA PRO A 14 -6.43 3.00 -13.18
C PRO A 14 -5.94 1.84 -14.05
N ASP A 15 -4.64 1.62 -14.08
CA ASP A 15 -3.94 0.61 -14.89
C ASP A 15 -3.34 -0.53 -14.05
N LYS A 16 -3.28 -0.40 -12.73
CA LYS A 16 -2.63 -1.37 -11.84
C LYS A 16 -3.60 -2.40 -11.31
N THR A 17 -3.28 -3.68 -11.46
CA THR A 17 -3.96 -4.75 -10.72
C THR A 17 -3.55 -4.76 -9.25
N ILE A 18 -4.14 -5.65 -8.44
CA ILE A 18 -3.71 -5.82 -7.04
C ILE A 18 -2.23 -6.25 -6.97
N ALA A 19 -1.79 -7.15 -7.85
CA ALA A 19 -0.39 -7.60 -7.87
C ALA A 19 0.56 -6.44 -8.22
N ASP A 20 0.19 -5.61 -9.20
CA ASP A 20 0.98 -4.45 -9.58
C ASP A 20 1.01 -3.38 -8.47
N ALA A 21 -0.09 -3.19 -7.75
CA ALA A 21 -0.14 -2.29 -6.60
C ALA A 21 0.84 -2.73 -5.50
N ILE A 22 0.95 -4.04 -5.23
CA ILE A 22 1.93 -4.58 -4.28
C ILE A 22 3.36 -4.30 -4.76
N ALA A 23 3.65 -4.57 -6.04
CA ALA A 23 4.96 -4.32 -6.62
C ALA A 23 5.33 -2.82 -6.59
N TRP A 24 4.37 -1.95 -6.89
CA TRP A 24 4.55 -0.50 -6.83
C TRP A 24 4.88 -0.03 -5.42
N TYR A 25 4.12 -0.50 -4.42
CA TYR A 25 4.37 -0.19 -3.02
C TYR A 25 5.74 -0.70 -2.53
N ALA A 26 6.16 -1.90 -2.95
CA ALA A 26 7.50 -2.40 -2.67
C ALA A 26 8.60 -1.53 -3.30
N GLY A 27 8.38 -1.03 -4.52
CA GLY A 27 9.30 -0.14 -5.22
C GLY A 27 9.55 1.19 -4.51
N ILE A 28 8.58 1.70 -3.74
CA ILE A 28 8.72 2.91 -2.91
C ILE A 28 9.11 2.60 -1.45
N GLY A 29 9.47 1.36 -1.13
CA GLY A 29 9.92 0.95 0.20
C GLY A 29 8.82 0.70 1.23
N VAL A 30 7.57 0.54 0.80
CA VAL A 30 6.41 0.27 1.67
C VAL A 30 5.88 -1.13 1.37
N PRO A 31 6.49 -2.21 1.87
CA PRO A 31 6.01 -3.56 1.57
C PRO A 31 4.62 -3.79 2.17
N VAL A 32 3.66 -4.17 1.33
CA VAL A 32 2.28 -4.48 1.71
C VAL A 32 1.88 -5.87 1.24
N THR A 33 0.84 -6.43 1.86
CA THR A 33 0.29 -7.73 1.46
C THR A 33 -0.96 -7.56 0.62
N GLU A 34 -1.24 -8.54 -0.24
CA GLU A 34 -2.49 -8.60 -1.01
C GLU A 34 -3.74 -8.50 -0.10
N ARG A 35 -3.73 -9.24 1.01
CA ARG A 35 -4.83 -9.22 2.00
C ARG A 35 -5.05 -7.82 2.55
N TRP A 36 -3.99 -7.07 2.80
CA TRP A 36 -4.10 -5.70 3.30
C TRP A 36 -4.73 -4.79 2.25
N ILE A 37 -4.27 -4.84 1.00
CA ILE A 37 -4.87 -4.05 -0.10
C ILE A 37 -6.36 -4.37 -0.24
N LYS A 38 -6.73 -5.65 -0.28
CA LYS A 38 -8.15 -6.06 -0.32
C LYS A 38 -8.94 -5.49 0.86
N THR A 39 -8.39 -5.57 2.07
CA THR A 39 -9.06 -5.08 3.28
C THR A 39 -9.32 -3.57 3.22
N VAL A 40 -8.35 -2.77 2.79
CA VAL A 40 -8.51 -1.30 2.72
C VAL A 40 -9.43 -0.88 1.57
N THR A 41 -9.41 -1.63 0.46
CA THR A 41 -10.35 -1.44 -0.66
C THR A 41 -11.78 -1.80 -0.23
N ASP A 42 -11.97 -2.93 0.45
CA ASP A 42 -13.30 -3.38 0.91
C ASP A 42 -13.89 -2.44 1.97
N ARG A 43 -13.04 -1.82 2.80
CA ARG A 43 -13.42 -0.76 3.76
C ARG A 43 -13.67 0.60 3.10
N ARG A 44 -13.51 0.70 1.78
CA ARG A 44 -13.61 1.96 1.01
C ARG A 44 -12.61 3.04 1.44
N GLU A 45 -11.49 2.63 2.03
CA GLU A 45 -10.39 3.55 2.37
C GLU A 45 -9.49 3.81 1.14
N LEU A 46 -9.36 2.83 0.24
CA LEU A 46 -8.62 2.93 -1.01
C LEU A 46 -9.58 2.87 -2.20
N SER A 47 -9.56 3.89 -3.05
CA SER A 47 -10.36 3.93 -4.27
C SER A 47 -9.86 2.92 -5.31
N CYS A 48 -10.79 2.24 -5.96
CA CYS A 48 -10.51 1.41 -7.13
C CYS A 48 -11.59 1.59 -8.20
N ARG A 49 -11.26 1.28 -9.45
CA ARG A 49 -12.24 1.15 -10.53
C ARG A 49 -12.39 -0.31 -10.93
N ILE A 50 -13.60 -0.70 -11.31
CA ILE A 50 -13.84 -2.02 -11.89
C ILE A 50 -13.72 -1.89 -13.41
N VAL A 51 -12.73 -2.55 -14.00
CA VAL A 51 -12.49 -2.60 -15.44
C VAL A 51 -12.48 -4.07 -15.86
N ALA A 52 -13.39 -4.45 -16.76
CA ALA A 52 -13.55 -5.84 -17.21
C ALA A 52 -13.65 -6.86 -16.04
N GLY A 53 -14.39 -6.51 -14.98
CA GLY A 53 -14.58 -7.36 -13.79
C GLY A 53 -13.38 -7.41 -12.83
N ARG A 54 -12.32 -6.62 -13.07
CA ARG A 54 -11.12 -6.58 -12.23
C ARG A 54 -11.00 -5.25 -11.49
N ARG A 55 -10.52 -5.31 -10.24
CA ARG A 55 -10.17 -4.11 -9.45
C ARG A 55 -8.87 -3.53 -9.98
N MET A 56 -8.96 -2.31 -10.51
CA MET A 56 -7.85 -1.53 -11.01
C MET A 56 -7.61 -0.30 -10.13
N TYR A 57 -6.34 0.01 -9.89
CA TYR A 57 -5.88 1.12 -9.07
C TYR A 57 -5.05 2.08 -9.92
N SER A 58 -5.15 3.37 -9.64
CA SER A 58 -4.25 4.38 -10.19
C SER A 58 -3.09 4.59 -9.23
N THR A 59 -1.89 4.84 -9.74
CA THR A 59 -0.72 5.10 -8.87
C THR A 59 -0.87 6.42 -8.11
N GLU A 60 -1.66 7.36 -8.61
CA GLU A 60 -2.04 8.58 -7.89
C GLU A 60 -2.89 8.28 -6.64
N GLU A 61 -3.91 7.43 -6.74
CA GLU A 61 -4.73 7.06 -5.57
C GLU A 61 -3.95 6.18 -4.58
N LEU A 62 -3.04 5.31 -5.07
CA LEU A 62 -2.13 4.56 -4.20
C LEU A 62 -1.20 5.51 -3.42
N TRP A 63 -0.62 6.51 -4.10
CA TRP A 63 0.21 7.53 -3.45
C TRP A 63 -0.59 8.34 -2.43
N ARG A 64 -1.74 8.89 -2.85
CA ARG A 64 -2.64 9.64 -2.00
C ARG A 64 -2.98 8.86 -0.73
N PHE A 65 -3.38 7.61 -0.91
CA PHE A 65 -3.78 6.76 0.19
C PHE A 65 -2.68 6.60 1.23
N ILE A 66 -1.43 6.33 0.80
CA ILE A 66 -0.34 6.09 1.75
C ILE A 66 0.10 7.38 2.45
N VAL A 67 0.10 8.53 1.77
CA VAL A 67 0.56 9.80 2.37
C VAL A 67 -0.48 10.50 3.23
N THR A 68 -1.78 10.30 2.97
CA THR A 68 -2.85 10.93 3.78
C THR A 68 -3.29 10.08 4.96
N ARG A 69 -2.76 8.86 5.09
CA ARG A 69 -3.14 7.97 6.18
C ARG A 69 -2.53 8.47 7.50
N PRO A 70 -3.33 8.74 8.55
CA PRO A 70 -2.77 9.01 9.87
C PRO A 70 -1.93 7.78 10.28
N THR A 71 -0.66 8.01 10.60
CA THR A 71 0.36 6.98 10.84
C THR A 71 0.00 6.10 12.02
N ARG A 72 -0.86 5.11 11.82
CA ARG A 72 -0.87 3.90 12.62
C ARG A 72 0.14 2.98 11.94
N THR A 73 1.43 3.22 12.22
CA THR A 73 2.59 2.47 11.75
C THR A 73 2.21 1.05 11.37
N ALA A 74 1.99 0.83 10.07
CA ALA A 74 1.72 -0.47 9.52
C ALA A 74 3.04 -1.25 9.58
N GLY A 75 3.16 -2.15 10.55
CA GLY A 75 4.09 -3.28 10.48
C GLY A 75 5.54 -3.08 10.95
N ALA A 76 6.06 -1.87 11.17
CA ALA A 76 7.47 -1.72 11.59
C ALA A 76 7.76 -2.15 13.05
N ALA A 77 6.74 -2.35 13.89
CA ALA A 77 6.92 -2.70 15.31
C ALA A 77 6.73 -4.19 15.65
N ARG A 78 6.43 -5.08 14.69
CA ARG A 78 6.12 -6.50 15.00
C ARG A 78 7.19 -7.53 14.58
N TYR A 79 8.28 -7.10 13.95
CA TYR A 79 9.45 -7.94 13.68
C TYR A 79 10.69 -7.47 14.46
N LYS A 80 10.53 -7.26 15.77
CA LYS A 80 11.63 -7.35 16.75
C LYS A 80 11.14 -8.14 17.95
N ASN A 81 10.80 -9.42 17.75
CA ASN A 81 10.85 -10.37 18.85
C ASN A 81 12.16 -11.15 18.70
N THR A 82 13.26 -10.47 19.04
CA THR A 82 14.49 -11.14 19.47
C THR A 82 14.11 -11.93 20.72
N LYS A 83 13.71 -13.19 20.56
CA LYS A 83 13.55 -14.10 21.70
C LYS A 83 14.94 -14.48 22.18
N GLY A 84 15.55 -13.57 22.92
CA GLY A 84 16.73 -13.82 23.74
C GLY A 84 16.36 -14.76 24.87
N ASN A 85 17.27 -15.71 25.10
CA ASN A 85 17.48 -16.55 26.27
C ASN A 85 16.66 -16.23 27.53
N ARG A 86 16.03 -17.27 28.08
CA ARG A 86 15.93 -17.41 29.53
C ARG A 86 15.94 -18.91 29.91
N THR A 87 17.14 -19.38 30.22
CA THR A 87 17.39 -20.45 31.19
C THR A 87 16.80 -20.07 32.54
N ALA A 88 16.04 -20.98 33.14
CA ALA A 88 15.88 -21.18 34.58
C ALA A 88 15.30 -22.57 34.80
#